data_AF-A0A9X5EDI2-F1
#
_entry.id   AF-A0A9X5EDI2-F1
#
_cell.length_a   1.000
_cell.length_b   1.000
_cell.length_c   1.000
_cell.angle_alpha   90.00
_cell.angle_beta   90.00
_cell.angle_gamma   90.00
#
_symmetry.space_group_name_H-M   'P 1'
#
loop_
_entity.id
_entity.type
_entity.pdbx_description
1 polymer ?
#
loop_
_entity_poly.entity_id
_entity_poly.type
_entity_poly.pdbx_seq_one_letter_code
_entity_poly.pdbx_strand_id
1 'polypeptide(L)'
;MKRSLIALFLLAILPAAHAQTASLESRIRDQLREARSQLQDLQAQQAQWAAEKAALEKERDDAKHAAEAARTVAKNTGGISPEANRALAAERQKREAAETELQRGKADAGAVAAALRTAETERARLAKELDMAKGQVDACTARNVRMYRVGQEVIAAYENIDMSDVVASRQPFAAKARAKLENAAQSFGDRLYEQRFDPRAGQASASP
;
A
#
# COMPACT_ATOMS: atom_id res chain seq x y z
N MET A 1 48.29 -48.43 -3.04
CA MET A 1 48.79 -47.40 -3.98
C MET A 1 47.70 -47.09 -4.99
N LYS A 2 47.32 -45.81 -5.15
CA LYS A 2 46.82 -45.17 -6.40
C LYS A 2 45.42 -45.69 -6.86
N ARG A 3 44.36 -44.92 -7.10
CA ARG A 3 44.13 -43.51 -7.49
C ARG A 3 42.66 -43.17 -7.17
N SER A 4 42.37 -42.09 -6.46
CA SER A 4 41.81 -40.84 -7.03
C SER A 4 40.59 -41.06 -7.94
N LEU A 5 39.39 -40.88 -7.40
CA LEU A 5 38.18 -40.48 -8.13
C LEU A 5 37.17 -39.91 -7.11
N ILE A 6 36.38 -38.93 -7.56
CA ILE A 6 35.44 -38.08 -6.79
C ILE A 6 36.05 -36.73 -6.38
N ALA A 7 36.47 -35.99 -7.40
CA ALA A 7 36.37 -34.54 -7.46
C ALA A 7 35.35 -34.20 -8.57
N LEU A 8 34.68 -33.05 -8.45
CA LEU A 8 33.59 -32.51 -9.29
C LEU A 8 32.19 -33.10 -9.04
N PHE A 9 31.51 -32.56 -8.03
CA PHE A 9 30.10 -32.14 -8.16
C PHE A 9 29.76 -31.17 -7.01
N LEU A 10 30.35 -29.97 -7.04
CA LEU A 10 30.02 -28.89 -6.11
C LEU A 10 30.30 -27.54 -6.79
N LEU A 11 29.68 -27.35 -7.95
CA LEU A 11 29.60 -26.04 -8.58
C LEU A 11 28.28 -25.96 -9.33
N ALA A 12 27.30 -25.29 -8.70
CA ALA A 12 26.18 -24.56 -9.32
C ALA A 12 24.94 -24.61 -8.42
N ILE A 13 24.97 -24.00 -7.24
CA ILE A 13 23.73 -23.49 -6.64
C ILE A 13 24.04 -22.09 -6.07
N LEU A 14 23.18 -21.15 -6.46
CA LEU A 14 23.13 -19.71 -6.16
C LEU A 14 23.99 -18.81 -7.09
N PRO A 15 23.31 -17.93 -7.86
CA PRO A 15 22.63 -16.79 -7.24
C PRO A 15 21.14 -16.71 -7.63
N ALA A 16 20.25 -17.06 -6.70
CA ALA A 16 18.81 -16.77 -6.81
C ALA A 16 18.32 -15.71 -5.80
N ALA A 17 19.25 -15.05 -5.07
CA ALA A 17 18.90 -14.05 -4.06
C ALA A 17 18.63 -12.64 -4.62
N HIS A 18 18.96 -12.37 -5.90
CA HIS A 18 18.69 -11.08 -6.55
C HIS A 18 17.33 -11.00 -7.26
N ALA A 19 16.61 -12.13 -7.39
CA ALA A 19 15.31 -12.16 -8.07
C ALA A 19 14.14 -11.75 -7.17
N GLN A 20 14.27 -11.89 -5.85
CA GLN A 20 13.17 -11.64 -4.91
C GLN A 20 12.97 -10.15 -4.61
N THR A 21 14.04 -9.35 -4.53
CA THR A 21 13.95 -7.88 -4.36
C THR A 21 13.39 -7.16 -5.58
N ALA A 22 13.81 -7.55 -6.79
CA ALA A 22 13.25 -7.02 -8.03
C ALA A 22 11.73 -7.27 -8.13
N SER A 23 11.25 -8.42 -7.62
CA SER A 23 9.83 -8.77 -7.61
C SER A 23 8.99 -7.96 -6.62
N LEU A 24 9.57 -7.52 -5.49
CA LEU A 24 8.87 -6.67 -4.52
C LEU A 24 8.76 -5.25 -5.04
N GLU A 25 9.84 -4.73 -5.61
CA GLU A 25 9.83 -3.39 -6.22
C GLU A 25 8.90 -3.33 -7.44
N SER A 26 8.85 -4.39 -8.27
CA SER A 26 7.90 -4.47 -9.38
C SER A 26 6.46 -4.49 -8.86
N ARG A 27 6.17 -5.30 -7.83
CA ARG A 27 4.83 -5.34 -7.20
C ARG A 27 4.40 -3.99 -6.64
N ILE A 28 5.30 -3.25 -5.98
CA ILE A 28 4.98 -1.91 -5.46
C ILE A 28 4.73 -0.93 -6.60
N ARG A 29 5.50 -1.00 -7.69
CA ARG A 29 5.25 -0.18 -8.90
C ARG A 29 3.93 -0.52 -9.56
N ASP A 30 3.57 -1.80 -9.63
CA ASP A 30 2.30 -2.25 -10.19
C ASP A 30 1.13 -1.82 -9.29
N GLN A 31 1.26 -1.93 -7.97
CA GLN A 31 0.28 -1.42 -7.01
C GLN A 31 0.12 0.11 -7.10
N LEU A 32 1.22 0.85 -7.31
CA LEU A 32 1.17 2.30 -7.48
C LEU A 32 0.49 2.70 -8.80
N ARG A 33 0.74 1.97 -9.89
CA ARG A 33 0.07 2.16 -11.19
C ARG A 33 -1.42 1.87 -11.08
N GLU A 34 -1.78 0.77 -10.42
CA GLU A 34 -3.16 0.37 -10.17
C GLU A 34 -3.89 1.43 -9.34
N ALA A 35 -3.31 1.88 -8.21
CA ALA A 35 -3.89 2.93 -7.39
C ALA A 35 -4.04 4.27 -8.15
N ARG A 36 -3.13 4.57 -9.07
CA ARG A 36 -3.21 5.78 -9.91
C ARG A 36 -4.33 5.65 -10.96
N SER A 37 -4.52 4.47 -11.55
CA SER A 37 -5.64 4.18 -12.45
C SER A 37 -6.97 4.32 -11.72
N GLN A 38 -7.08 3.73 -10.53
CA GLN A 38 -8.29 3.81 -9.70
C GLN A 38 -8.64 5.26 -9.33
N LEU A 39 -7.63 6.10 -9.02
CA LEU A 39 -7.84 7.53 -8.77
C LEU A 39 -8.35 8.27 -10.01
N GLN A 40 -7.82 7.96 -11.19
CA GLN A 40 -8.29 8.56 -12.44
C GLN A 40 -9.72 8.13 -12.77
N ASP A 41 -10.06 6.87 -12.55
CA ASP A 41 -11.41 6.35 -12.77
C ASP A 41 -12.44 6.96 -11.81
N LEU A 42 -12.06 7.12 -10.54
CA LEU A 42 -12.90 7.80 -9.55
C LEU A 42 -13.12 9.28 -9.89
N GLN A 43 -12.08 9.96 -10.37
CA GLN A 43 -12.18 11.37 -10.77
C GLN A 43 -13.03 11.53 -12.04
N ALA A 44 -12.90 10.62 -13.01
CA ALA A 44 -13.73 10.59 -14.21
C ALA A 44 -15.20 10.33 -13.87
N GLN A 45 -15.48 9.37 -12.99
CA GLN A 45 -16.82 9.11 -12.48
C GLN A 45 -17.39 10.36 -11.78
N GLN A 46 -16.63 11.01 -10.90
CA GLN A 46 -17.08 12.23 -10.22
C GLN A 46 -17.46 13.34 -11.21
N ALA A 47 -16.67 13.54 -12.26
CA ALA A 47 -16.98 14.51 -13.31
C ALA A 47 -18.24 14.12 -14.09
N GLN A 48 -18.43 12.83 -14.38
CA GLN A 48 -19.63 12.32 -15.03
C GLN A 48 -20.88 12.54 -14.17
N TRP A 49 -20.84 12.19 -12.88
CA TRP A 49 -21.95 12.43 -11.93
C TRP A 49 -22.28 13.92 -11.80
N ALA A 50 -21.28 14.79 -11.80
CA ALA A 50 -21.49 16.23 -11.76
C ALA A 50 -22.19 16.75 -13.04
N ALA A 51 -21.83 16.22 -14.20
CA ALA A 51 -22.46 16.56 -15.48
C ALA A 51 -23.91 16.05 -15.56
N GLU A 52 -24.16 14.81 -15.14
CA GLU A 52 -25.52 14.24 -15.08
C GLU A 52 -26.42 15.02 -14.11
N LYS A 53 -25.89 15.41 -12.94
CA LYS A 53 -26.62 16.26 -12.00
C LYS A 53 -26.98 17.62 -12.61
N ALA A 54 -26.06 18.26 -13.31
CA ALA A 54 -26.32 19.54 -13.97
C ALA A 54 -27.39 19.40 -15.09
N ALA A 55 -27.38 18.28 -15.82
CA ALA A 55 -28.39 17.99 -16.83
C ALA A 55 -29.78 17.81 -16.21
N LEU A 56 -29.89 17.03 -15.13
CA LEU A 56 -31.15 16.82 -14.40
C LEU A 56 -31.68 18.10 -13.75
N GLU A 57 -30.80 18.95 -13.20
CA GLU A 57 -31.20 20.25 -12.65
C GLU A 57 -31.78 21.17 -13.73
N LYS A 58 -31.19 21.16 -14.93
CA LYS A 58 -31.69 21.92 -16.08
C LYS A 58 -33.05 21.40 -16.55
N GLU A 59 -33.22 20.09 -16.69
CA GLU A 59 -34.48 19.48 -17.11
C GLU A 59 -35.60 19.75 -16.10
N ARG A 60 -35.29 19.74 -14.80
CA ARG A 60 -36.22 20.15 -13.74
C ARG A 60 -36.64 21.62 -13.89
N ASP A 61 -35.71 22.52 -14.17
CA ASP A 61 -36.02 23.95 -14.30
C ASP A 61 -36.84 24.24 -15.56
N ASP A 62 -36.53 23.57 -16.67
CA ASP A 62 -37.33 23.63 -17.90
C ASP A 62 -38.75 23.09 -17.66
N ALA A 63 -38.89 21.97 -16.93
CA ALA A 63 -40.19 21.40 -16.57
C ALA A 63 -41.01 22.32 -15.66
N LYS A 64 -40.37 23.00 -14.69
CA LYS A 64 -41.02 23.99 -13.83
C LYS A 64 -41.52 25.19 -14.63
N HIS A 65 -40.70 25.73 -15.53
CA HIS A 65 -41.11 26.84 -16.39
C HIS A 65 -42.29 26.45 -17.30
N ALA A 66 -42.29 25.24 -17.86
CA ALA A 66 -43.41 24.74 -18.65
C ALA A 66 -44.70 24.58 -17.82
N ALA A 67 -44.59 24.11 -16.57
CA ALA A 67 -45.73 23.97 -15.65
C ALA A 67 -46.31 25.32 -15.23
N GLU A 68 -45.46 26.33 -14.99
CA GLU A 68 -45.89 27.70 -14.69
C GLU A 68 -46.59 28.35 -15.88
N ALA A 69 -46.05 28.18 -17.09
CA ALA A 69 -46.68 28.65 -18.32
C ALA A 69 -48.07 28.02 -18.51
N ALA A 70 -48.19 26.69 -18.34
CA ALA A 70 -49.48 25.99 -18.42
C ALA A 70 -50.50 26.48 -17.36
N ARG A 71 -50.04 26.77 -16.14
CA ARG A 71 -50.89 27.35 -15.08
C ARG A 71 -51.40 28.74 -15.42
N THR A 72 -50.58 29.61 -16.01
CA THR A 72 -51.01 30.96 -16.42
C THR A 72 -52.08 30.91 -17.51
N VAL A 73 -51.92 30.01 -18.49
CA VAL A 73 -52.93 29.79 -19.54
C VAL A 73 -54.24 29.30 -18.95
N ALA A 74 -54.21 28.31 -18.05
CA ALA A 74 -55.40 27.77 -17.39
C ALA A 74 -56.14 28.79 -16.50
N LYS A 75 -55.41 29.75 -15.90
CA LYS A 75 -56.00 30.82 -15.07
C LYS A 75 -56.78 31.84 -15.91
N ASN A 76 -56.42 32.01 -17.18
CA ASN A 76 -57.04 32.97 -18.09
C ASN A 76 -58.28 32.42 -18.82
N THR A 77 -58.47 31.10 -18.86
CA THR A 77 -59.57 30.45 -19.61
C THR A 77 -60.81 30.07 -18.80
N GLY A 78 -60.89 30.44 -17.51
CA GLY A 78 -62.17 30.55 -16.78
C GLY A 78 -63.11 29.34 -16.89
N GLY A 79 -62.61 28.14 -16.59
CA GLY A 79 -63.42 26.94 -16.52
C GLY A 79 -62.53 25.71 -16.38
N ILE A 80 -62.82 24.83 -15.41
CA ILE A 80 -62.13 23.54 -15.32
C ILE A 80 -62.66 22.68 -16.45
N SER A 81 -62.07 22.84 -17.64
CA SER A 81 -62.30 21.93 -18.76
C SER A 81 -61.74 20.55 -18.39
N PRO A 82 -62.25 19.46 -18.96
CA PRO A 82 -61.65 18.14 -18.82
C PRO A 82 -60.15 18.12 -19.20
N GLU A 83 -59.66 19.04 -20.02
CA GLU A 83 -58.22 19.19 -20.31
C GLU A 83 -57.46 19.81 -19.12
N ALA A 84 -58.05 20.75 -18.39
CA ALA A 84 -57.44 21.32 -17.17
C ALA A 84 -57.28 20.24 -16.08
N ASN A 85 -58.24 19.32 -15.94
CA ASN A 85 -58.12 18.17 -15.05
C ASN A 85 -57.05 17.18 -15.50
N ARG A 86 -56.93 16.91 -16.81
CA ARG A 86 -55.84 16.08 -17.36
C ARG A 86 -54.47 16.72 -17.17
N ALA A 87 -54.36 18.04 -17.35
CA ALA A 87 -53.13 18.79 -17.11
C ALA A 87 -52.71 18.75 -15.64
N LEU A 88 -53.67 18.89 -14.72
CA LEU A 88 -53.41 18.78 -13.28
C LEU A 88 -52.95 17.37 -12.88
N ALA A 89 -53.55 16.33 -13.47
CA ALA A 89 -53.14 14.94 -13.26
C ALA A 89 -51.72 14.67 -13.81
N ALA A 90 -51.42 15.16 -15.01
CA ALA A 90 -50.08 15.05 -15.60
C ALA A 90 -49.01 15.80 -14.77
N GLU A 91 -49.34 16.96 -14.23
CA GLU A 91 -48.44 17.73 -13.36
C GLU A 91 -48.18 17.00 -12.02
N ARG A 92 -49.20 16.38 -11.43
CA ARG A 92 -49.03 15.55 -10.24
C ARG A 92 -48.13 14.35 -10.52
N GLN A 93 -48.33 13.68 -11.65
CA GLN A 93 -47.52 12.54 -12.06
C GLN A 93 -46.06 12.94 -12.32
N LYS A 94 -45.83 14.11 -12.93
CA LYS A 94 -44.48 14.70 -13.09
C LYS A 94 -43.84 15.04 -11.74
N ARG A 95 -44.60 15.58 -10.79
CA ARG A 95 -44.10 15.87 -9.44
C ARG A 95 -43.73 14.62 -8.67
N GLU A 96 -44.56 13.57 -8.73
CA GLU A 96 -44.26 12.28 -8.11
C GLU A 96 -43.02 11.63 -8.74
N ALA A 97 -42.88 11.69 -10.07
CA ALA A 97 -41.68 11.23 -10.76
C ALA A 97 -40.43 12.02 -10.32
N ALA A 98 -40.51 13.35 -10.29
CA ALA A 98 -39.41 14.22 -9.85
C ALA A 98 -39.05 14.03 -8.38
N GLU A 99 -40.02 13.79 -7.49
CA GLU A 99 -39.75 13.45 -6.09
C GLU A 99 -39.06 12.09 -5.98
N THR A 100 -39.48 11.11 -6.77
CA THR A 100 -38.86 9.78 -6.80
C THR A 100 -37.41 9.86 -7.28
N GLU A 101 -37.14 10.63 -8.34
CA GLU A 101 -35.78 10.88 -8.83
C GLU A 101 -34.92 11.64 -7.82
N LEU A 102 -35.49 12.64 -7.14
CA LEU A 102 -34.78 13.37 -6.09
C LEU A 102 -34.41 12.45 -4.91
N GLN A 103 -35.32 11.56 -4.50
CA GLN A 103 -35.03 10.58 -3.46
C GLN A 103 -33.97 9.58 -3.90
N ARG A 104 -34.03 9.11 -5.15
CA ARG A 104 -33.01 8.24 -5.73
C ARG A 104 -31.64 8.92 -5.78
N GLY A 105 -31.56 10.15 -6.28
CA GLY A 105 -30.31 10.92 -6.31
C GLY A 105 -29.74 11.20 -4.93
N LYS A 106 -30.59 11.41 -3.91
CA LYS A 106 -30.14 11.52 -2.51
C LYS A 106 -29.58 10.20 -1.98
N ALA A 107 -30.23 9.08 -2.28
CA ALA A 107 -29.76 7.75 -1.89
C ALA A 107 -28.41 7.42 -2.56
N ASP A 108 -28.29 7.70 -3.86
CA ASP A 108 -27.07 7.48 -4.64
C ASP A 108 -25.93 8.38 -4.13
N ALA A 109 -26.19 9.66 -3.87
CA ALA A 109 -25.21 10.56 -3.26
C ALA A 109 -24.76 10.08 -1.87
N GLY A 110 -25.69 9.56 -1.07
CA GLY A 110 -25.37 8.95 0.23
C GLY A 110 -24.49 7.70 0.08
N ALA A 111 -24.77 6.84 -0.89
CA ALA A 111 -23.99 5.65 -1.18
C ALA A 111 -22.57 5.99 -1.65
N VAL A 112 -22.42 6.98 -2.55
CA VAL A 112 -21.11 7.46 -3.01
C VAL A 112 -20.32 8.09 -1.87
N ALA A 113 -20.95 8.90 -1.02
CA ALA A 113 -20.29 9.47 0.15
C ALA A 113 -19.82 8.40 1.14
N ALA A 114 -20.60 7.34 1.34
CA ALA A 114 -20.19 6.20 2.18
C ALA A 114 -19.02 5.43 1.56
N ALA A 115 -19.08 5.15 0.25
CA ALA A 115 -18.00 4.48 -0.48
C ALA A 115 -16.69 5.29 -0.43
N LEU A 116 -16.76 6.62 -0.59
CA LEU A 116 -15.60 7.51 -0.51
C LEU A 116 -14.95 7.45 0.89
N ARG A 117 -15.75 7.49 1.96
CA ARG A 117 -15.22 7.37 3.33
C ARG A 117 -14.53 6.03 3.54
N THR A 118 -15.13 4.93 3.07
CA THR A 118 -14.50 3.61 3.15
C THR A 118 -13.18 3.59 2.38
N ALA A 119 -13.15 4.13 1.15
CA ALA A 119 -11.93 4.22 0.36
C ALA A 119 -10.83 5.07 1.03
N GLU A 120 -11.20 6.18 1.68
CA GLU A 120 -10.28 7.01 2.45
C GLU A 120 -9.70 6.25 3.66
N THR A 121 -10.52 5.48 4.37
CA THR A 121 -10.06 4.67 5.51
C THR A 121 -9.10 3.56 5.06
N GLU A 122 -9.41 2.87 3.96
CA GLU A 122 -8.54 1.84 3.38
C GLU A 122 -7.22 2.45 2.89
N ARG A 123 -7.28 3.62 2.23
CA ARG A 123 -6.07 4.33 1.80
C ARG A 123 -5.20 4.71 3.01
N ALA A 124 -5.79 5.22 4.08
CA ALA A 124 -5.05 5.56 5.30
C ALA A 124 -4.42 4.32 5.96
N ARG A 125 -5.13 3.20 5.96
CA ARG A 125 -4.62 1.92 6.45
C ARG A 125 -3.43 1.42 5.62
N LEU A 126 -3.59 1.36 4.29
CA LEU A 126 -2.53 0.92 3.37
C LEU A 126 -1.30 1.83 3.43
N ALA A 127 -1.49 3.14 3.60
CA ALA A 127 -0.38 4.08 3.79
C ALA A 127 0.43 3.75 5.06
N LYS A 128 -0.23 3.43 6.17
CA LYS A 128 0.45 3.00 7.40
C LYS A 128 1.21 1.69 7.23
N GLU A 129 0.58 0.69 6.60
CA GLU A 129 1.23 -0.59 6.32
C GLU A 129 2.47 -0.41 5.43
N LEU A 130 2.40 0.48 4.43
CA LEU A 130 3.52 0.81 3.56
C LEU A 130 4.67 1.50 4.33
N ASP A 131 4.37 2.46 5.19
CA ASP A 131 5.39 3.14 5.99
C ASP A 131 6.06 2.18 6.99
N MET A 132 5.29 1.27 7.60
CA MET A 132 5.85 0.20 8.44
C MET A 132 6.77 -0.72 7.62
N ALA A 133 6.35 -1.15 6.43
CA ALA A 133 7.16 -2.01 5.58
C ALA A 133 8.46 -1.32 5.12
N LYS A 134 8.40 -0.04 4.74
CA LYS A 134 9.59 0.77 4.42
C LYS A 134 10.54 0.85 5.61
N GLY A 135 10.03 1.15 6.80
CA GLY A 135 10.84 1.18 8.02
C GLY A 135 11.52 -0.16 8.32
N GLN A 136 10.85 -1.28 8.08
CA GLN A 136 11.44 -2.61 8.21
C GLN A 136 12.56 -2.86 7.19
N VAL A 137 12.37 -2.45 5.93
CA VAL A 137 13.39 -2.57 4.88
C VAL A 137 14.61 -1.71 5.20
N ASP A 138 14.41 -0.47 5.65
CA ASP A 138 15.50 0.43 6.03
C ASP A 138 16.29 -0.13 7.23
N ALA A 139 15.58 -0.63 8.25
CA ALA A 139 16.20 -1.26 9.41
C ALA A 139 16.97 -2.53 9.04
N CYS A 140 16.43 -3.36 8.16
CA CYS A 140 17.08 -4.56 7.64
C CYS A 140 18.35 -4.19 6.85
N THR A 141 18.27 -3.19 5.98
CA THR A 141 19.40 -2.70 5.18
C THR A 141 20.51 -2.15 6.08
N ALA A 142 20.17 -1.32 7.07
CA ALA A 142 21.14 -0.77 8.01
C ALA A 142 21.83 -1.87 8.85
N ARG A 143 21.06 -2.88 9.30
CA ARG A 143 21.60 -4.05 10.02
C ARG A 143 22.51 -4.89 9.11
N ASN A 144 22.14 -5.08 7.85
CA ASN A 144 22.94 -5.82 6.88
C ASN A 144 24.31 -5.16 6.65
N VAL A 145 24.34 -3.83 6.47
CA VAL A 145 25.60 -3.06 6.34
C VAL A 145 26.48 -3.25 7.59
N ARG A 146 25.89 -3.17 8.79
CA ARG A 146 26.65 -3.40 10.03
C ARG A 146 27.17 -4.83 10.14
N MET A 147 26.36 -5.82 9.77
CA MET A 147 26.75 -7.23 9.76
C MET A 147 27.91 -7.48 8.78
N TYR A 148 27.87 -6.86 7.60
CA TYR A 148 28.96 -6.94 6.62
C TYR A 148 30.26 -6.33 7.16
N ARG A 149 30.18 -5.19 7.86
CA ARG A 149 31.33 -4.56 8.51
C ARG A 149 31.95 -5.47 9.58
N VAL A 150 31.13 -6.10 10.43
CA VAL A 150 31.62 -7.10 11.40
C VAL A 150 32.32 -8.26 10.68
N GLY A 151 31.75 -8.73 9.56
CA GLY A 151 32.38 -9.76 8.73
C GLY A 151 33.77 -9.34 8.19
N GLN A 152 33.91 -8.11 7.71
CA GLN A 152 35.20 -7.57 7.29
C GLN A 152 36.19 -7.46 8.45
N GLU A 153 35.74 -7.06 9.63
CA GLU A 153 36.59 -7.02 10.84
C GLU A 153 37.06 -8.41 11.26
N VAL A 154 36.22 -9.46 11.10
CA VAL A 154 36.63 -10.85 11.32
C VAL A 154 37.72 -11.26 10.33
N ILE A 155 37.54 -10.96 9.04
CA ILE A 155 38.54 -11.27 8.01
C ILE A 155 39.87 -10.55 8.30
N ALA A 156 39.81 -9.25 8.60
CA ALA A 156 40.98 -8.45 8.95
C ALA A 156 41.66 -8.97 10.23
N ALA A 157 40.89 -9.41 11.22
CA ALA A 157 41.45 -10.03 12.43
C ALA A 157 42.19 -11.34 12.09
N TYR A 158 41.67 -12.16 11.17
CA TYR A 158 42.36 -13.37 10.70
C TYR A 158 43.63 -13.05 9.89
N GLU A 159 43.61 -12.03 9.05
CA GLU A 159 44.78 -11.60 8.27
C GLU A 159 45.92 -11.08 9.15
N ASN A 160 45.58 -10.43 10.27
CA ASN A 160 46.55 -9.90 11.23
C ASN A 160 46.99 -10.93 12.29
N ILE A 161 46.49 -12.17 12.26
CA ILE A 161 47.04 -13.24 13.11
C ILE A 161 48.36 -13.70 12.50
N ASP A 162 49.47 -13.31 13.13
CA ASP A 162 50.80 -13.73 12.71
C ASP A 162 51.02 -15.22 12.99
N MET A 163 51.88 -15.87 12.19
CA MET A 163 52.30 -17.27 12.42
C MET A 163 52.92 -17.46 13.82
N SER A 164 53.52 -16.41 14.40
CA SER A 164 54.01 -16.40 15.78
C SER A 164 52.89 -16.51 16.82
N ASP A 165 51.73 -15.89 16.59
CA ASP A 165 50.55 -16.00 17.47
C ASP A 165 49.92 -17.40 17.38
N VAL A 166 49.90 -17.99 16.18
CA VAL A 166 49.44 -19.37 15.97
C VAL A 166 50.38 -20.37 16.66
N VAL A 167 51.70 -20.21 16.51
CA VAL A 167 52.70 -21.08 17.16
C VAL A 167 52.65 -20.91 18.69
N ALA A 168 52.56 -19.66 19.19
CA ALA A 168 52.41 -19.39 20.61
C ALA A 168 51.14 -20.06 21.15
N SER A 169 49.97 -19.87 20.52
CA SER A 169 48.70 -20.46 20.96
C SER A 169 48.68 -21.99 21.01
N ARG A 170 49.61 -22.69 20.35
CA ARG A 170 49.73 -24.15 20.39
C ARG A 170 50.66 -24.66 21.49
N GLN A 171 51.42 -23.80 22.15
CA GLN A 171 52.29 -24.21 23.26
C GLN A 171 51.50 -24.38 24.58
N PRO A 172 51.91 -25.32 25.45
CA PRO A 172 51.20 -25.60 26.71
C PRO A 172 51.15 -24.39 27.67
N PHE A 173 52.07 -23.42 27.55
CA PHE A 173 52.16 -22.25 28.44
C PHE A 173 51.44 -20.99 27.92
N ALA A 174 50.87 -21.02 26.71
CA ALA A 174 50.26 -19.85 26.07
C ALA A 174 48.76 -19.69 26.35
N ALA A 175 48.33 -19.98 27.59
CA ALA A 175 46.93 -19.86 28.00
C ALA A 175 46.34 -18.46 27.72
N LYS A 176 47.15 -17.40 27.89
CA LYS A 176 46.76 -16.01 27.61
C LYS A 176 46.45 -15.75 26.13
N ALA A 177 47.22 -16.35 25.21
CA ALA A 177 47.00 -16.20 23.77
C ALA A 177 45.71 -16.92 23.33
N ARG A 178 45.46 -18.13 23.85
CA ARG A 178 44.20 -18.87 23.62
C ARG A 178 42.99 -18.09 24.13
N ALA A 179 43.04 -17.57 25.35
CA ALA A 179 41.95 -16.77 25.93
C ALA A 179 41.65 -15.50 25.12
N LYS A 180 42.69 -14.84 24.56
CA LYS A 180 42.51 -13.67 23.69
C LYS A 180 41.76 -14.01 22.39
N LEU A 181 42.08 -15.14 21.76
CA LEU A 181 41.40 -15.60 20.55
C LEU A 181 39.94 -16.01 20.83
N GLU A 182 39.69 -16.70 21.94
CA GLU A 182 38.34 -17.07 22.37
C GLU A 182 37.47 -15.84 22.64
N ASN A 183 38.01 -14.87 23.39
CA ASN A 183 37.30 -13.61 23.68
C ASN A 183 37.00 -12.81 22.40
N ALA A 184 37.91 -12.82 21.42
CA ALA A 184 37.68 -12.18 20.13
C ALA A 184 36.57 -12.90 19.35
N ALA A 185 36.61 -14.24 19.28
CA ALA A 185 35.59 -15.04 18.62
C ALA A 185 34.20 -14.83 19.27
N GLN A 186 34.13 -14.82 20.60
CA GLN A 186 32.90 -14.54 21.33
C GLN A 186 32.38 -13.13 21.04
N SER A 187 33.24 -12.11 21.11
CA SER A 187 32.84 -10.72 20.82
C SER A 187 32.29 -10.53 19.40
N PHE A 188 32.90 -11.18 18.40
CA PHE A 188 32.36 -11.15 17.04
C PHE A 188 31.03 -11.90 16.92
N GLY A 189 30.90 -13.05 17.60
CA GLY A 189 29.65 -13.80 17.68
C GLY A 189 28.50 -12.97 18.27
N ASP A 190 28.77 -12.28 19.38
CA ASP A 190 27.79 -11.40 20.04
C ASP A 190 27.37 -10.26 19.11
N ARG A 191 28.33 -9.58 18.47
CA ARG A 191 28.05 -8.49 17.53
C ARG A 191 27.26 -8.96 16.30
N LEU A 192 27.55 -10.14 15.76
CA LEU A 192 26.76 -10.72 14.67
C LEU A 192 25.33 -11.03 15.11
N TYR A 193 25.18 -11.57 16.33
CA TYR A 193 23.87 -11.89 16.90
C TYR A 193 23.02 -10.64 17.12
N GLU A 194 23.59 -9.57 17.67
CA GLU A 194 22.92 -8.29 17.88
C GLU A 194 22.41 -7.65 16.59
N GLN A 195 23.14 -7.83 15.48
CA GLN A 195 22.74 -7.29 14.17
C GLN A 195 21.70 -8.14 13.45
N ARG A 196 21.34 -9.33 13.95
CA ARG A 196 20.29 -10.15 13.32
C ARG A 196 18.97 -9.38 13.30
N PHE A 197 18.36 -9.24 12.13
CA PHE A 197 17.07 -8.56 12.01
C PHE A 197 15.92 -9.48 12.46
N ASP A 198 15.03 -8.94 13.29
CA ASP A 198 13.77 -9.59 13.67
C ASP A 198 12.59 -8.69 13.24
N PRO A 199 11.79 -9.11 12.25
CA PRO A 199 10.64 -8.33 11.76
C PRO A 199 9.51 -8.17 12.79
N ARG A 200 9.49 -8.97 13.87
CA ARG A 200 8.47 -8.89 14.94
C ARG A 200 8.84 -7.89 16.02
N ALA A 201 10.12 -7.64 16.25
CA ALA A 201 10.60 -6.67 17.24
C ALA A 201 10.15 -5.23 16.91
N GLY A 202 10.02 -4.89 15.62
CA GLY A 202 9.48 -3.61 15.16
C GLY A 202 7.95 -3.50 15.19
N GLN A 203 7.23 -4.62 15.34
CA GLN A 203 5.77 -4.64 15.45
C GLN A 203 5.31 -4.49 16.91
N ALA A 204 6.10 -5.00 17.86
CA ALA A 204 5.80 -4.92 19.30
C ALA A 204 5.82 -3.48 19.86
N SER A 205 6.45 -2.53 19.17
CA SER A 205 6.51 -1.10 19.54
C SER A 205 5.42 -0.25 18.87
N ALA A 206 4.56 -0.85 18.03
CA ALA A 206 3.49 -0.18 17.30
C ALA A 206 2.07 -0.55 17.78
N SER A 207 1.95 -1.39 18.81
CA SER A 207 0.67 -1.61 19.50
C SER A 207 0.47 -0.54 20.58
N PRO A 208 -0.72 0.09 20.67
CA PRO A 208 -1.04 1.04 21.75
C PRO A 208 -1.10 0.37 23.12
#